data_AF-A0A9E1MRJ8-F1
#
_entry.id   AF-A0A9E1MRJ8-F1
#
_cell.length_a   1.000
_cell.length_b   1.000
_cell.length_c   1.000
_cell.angle_alpha   90.00
_cell.angle_beta   90.00
_cell.angle_gamma   90.00
#
_symmetry.space_group_name_H-M   'P 1'
#
loop_
_entity.id
_entity.type
_entity.pdbx_description
1 polymer ?
#
loop_
_entity_poly.entity_id
_entity_poly.type
_entity_poly.pdbx_seq_one_letter_code
_entity_poly.pdbx_strand_id
1 'polypeptide(L)'
;MTATNNDRRKPGCSAAAGSGCGSIFAGFSKKTSTFVRVVCFIAAAAFLFCFSGCKKNKDKNGVPNDKTAAVASIGDETVSYALYTAAFDSYLSYMEQMGYDPVSNEEELQKFRDWVLEYLVKDMVVLYRAKEEGFKLSDEQIAESDAQAETELKEIYDEYMKTAEESNAKDDSKTVQQYFDAAIAELSEYYTGKTMTYDEYCEEYKLELRNTALIEAYKEYVCKDFSVTDADIADWYEKQLKSDKELYASNPGQYKDNEEYFEKYCGIYDDAAPALVVPEGYSRIMDIVVIPEGELGDDYKKKNEQLDSLREECTSLLFTDALNGDGANSERIAQLISDYKTLQAECDEMYNKFIEPYRAKIDKAFTELEGGADFAQVMLKYTENEYVAGSDSYGGCETFRTKGQLISTKHSSSKGDWSSTVKEIYSLLKPGEYSDVFTDTDGSLHIIYRGADETPGEVKLADVIDKVTTIVKATSDTEAWDELLDTWMDDADIVYDKDLIASVGKDYVKE
;
A
#
# COMPACT_ATOMS: atom_id res chain seq x y z
N MET A 1 13.88 9.98 49.51
CA MET A 1 14.94 8.96 49.63
C MET A 1 14.27 7.59 49.53
N THR A 2 14.80 6.74 48.64
CA THR A 2 14.56 5.28 48.43
C THR A 2 13.11 4.86 48.12
N ALA A 3 12.70 4.62 46.87
CA ALA A 3 13.11 3.61 45.87
C ALA A 3 12.75 2.16 46.28
N THR A 4 11.83 1.54 45.53
CA THR A 4 11.81 0.10 45.26
C THR A 4 11.20 -0.15 43.88
N ASN A 5 12.01 -0.75 43.02
CA ASN A 5 11.73 -1.23 41.67
C ASN A 5 10.72 -2.38 41.69
N ASN A 6 9.92 -2.49 40.62
CA ASN A 6 9.44 -3.79 40.17
C ASN A 6 9.44 -3.84 38.64
N ASP A 7 10.52 -4.43 38.11
CA ASP A 7 10.75 -4.75 36.70
C ASP A 7 9.76 -5.82 36.22
N ARG A 8 8.98 -5.52 35.19
CA ARG A 8 8.39 -6.52 34.28
C ARG A 8 9.20 -6.54 32.99
N ARG A 9 10.06 -7.55 32.86
CA ARG A 9 10.74 -7.92 31.62
C ARG A 9 9.69 -8.37 30.58
N LYS A 10 9.66 -7.71 29.41
CA LYS A 10 9.13 -8.26 28.16
C LYS A 10 10.20 -9.19 27.54
N PRO A 11 9.83 -10.32 26.93
CA PRO A 11 10.77 -11.18 26.23
C PRO A 11 11.23 -10.53 24.92
N GLY A 12 12.53 -10.63 24.66
CA GLY A 12 13.24 -9.91 23.62
C GLY A 12 13.01 -10.48 22.22
N CYS A 13 12.86 -9.55 21.28
CA CYS A 13 13.29 -9.72 19.90
C CYS A 13 14.83 -9.66 19.92
N SER A 14 15.52 -10.77 19.62
CA SER A 14 16.98 -10.78 19.56
C SER A 14 17.44 -10.08 18.28
N ALA A 15 18.11 -8.96 18.47
CA ALA A 15 18.83 -8.20 17.47
C ALA A 15 19.90 -9.02 16.76
N ALA A 16 20.02 -8.84 15.44
CA ALA A 16 21.33 -8.73 14.82
C ALA A 16 21.75 -7.26 14.95
N ALA A 17 22.70 -7.00 15.85
CA ALA A 17 23.23 -5.68 16.13
C ALA A 17 24.40 -5.36 15.18
N GLY A 18 24.30 -4.24 14.47
CA GLY A 18 25.40 -3.62 13.74
C GLY A 18 24.95 -2.38 12.97
N SER A 19 25.33 -1.18 13.44
CA SER A 19 25.14 0.16 12.82
C SER A 19 23.74 0.80 12.94
N GLY A 20 23.51 1.52 14.05
CA GLY A 20 22.27 2.24 14.39
C GLY A 20 22.02 3.57 13.67
N CYS A 21 22.52 3.76 12.44
CA CYS A 21 22.13 4.86 11.54
C CYS A 21 21.84 4.39 10.11
N GLY A 22 22.35 3.23 9.69
CA GLY A 22 22.09 2.68 8.36
C GLY A 22 20.66 2.14 8.16
N SER A 23 19.93 1.83 9.23
CA SER A 23 18.66 1.09 9.13
C SER A 23 17.44 1.95 8.72
N ILE A 24 17.47 3.27 8.93
CA ILE A 24 16.34 4.14 8.55
C ILE A 24 16.35 4.39 7.04
N PHE A 25 17.52 4.61 6.45
CA PHE A 25 17.68 4.86 5.01
C PHE A 25 17.76 3.57 4.17
N ALA A 26 18.26 2.45 4.73
CA ALA A 26 18.28 1.16 4.03
C ALA A 26 16.87 0.58 3.73
N GLY A 27 15.85 0.96 4.51
CA GLY A 27 14.46 0.58 4.26
C GLY A 27 13.81 1.33 3.08
N PHE A 28 14.31 2.53 2.76
CA PHE A 28 13.84 3.34 1.63
C PHE A 28 14.50 2.94 0.30
N SER A 29 15.73 2.42 0.33
CA SER A 29 16.49 2.04 -0.86
C SER A 29 15.86 0.91 -1.69
N LYS A 30 15.01 0.06 -1.09
CA LYS A 30 14.49 -1.15 -1.77
C LYS A 30 13.08 -1.05 -2.37
N LYS A 31 12.26 -0.05 -2.02
CA LYS A 31 10.80 -0.16 -2.23
C LYS A 31 10.13 0.86 -3.16
N THR A 32 10.84 1.82 -3.72
CA THR A 32 10.25 2.75 -4.70
C THR A 32 11.29 3.12 -5.74
N SER A 33 11.53 2.21 -6.69
CA SER A 33 12.16 2.57 -7.98
C SER A 33 11.13 3.27 -8.87
N THR A 34 10.46 4.30 -8.36
CA THR A 34 9.81 5.32 -9.19
C THR A 34 10.73 6.52 -9.07
N PHE A 35 11.45 6.78 -10.16
CA PHE A 35 12.58 7.70 -10.20
C PHE A 35 12.27 9.04 -9.53
N VAL A 36 13.16 9.46 -8.63
CA VAL A 36 13.05 10.68 -7.81
C VAL A 36 12.73 11.90 -8.66
N ARG A 37 13.30 11.95 -9.87
CA ARG A 37 13.08 13.03 -10.84
C ARG A 37 11.61 13.22 -11.17
N VAL A 38 10.90 12.16 -11.57
CA VAL A 38 9.48 12.22 -11.96
C VAL A 38 8.56 12.45 -10.76
N VAL A 39 8.87 11.85 -9.60
CA VAL A 39 8.13 12.09 -8.35
C VAL A 39 8.19 13.56 -7.95
N CYS A 40 9.31 14.25 -8.18
CA CYS A 40 9.39 15.70 -7.97
C CYS A 40 8.41 16.45 -8.88
N PHE A 41 8.39 16.15 -10.18
CA PHE A 41 7.47 16.82 -11.12
C PHE A 41 5.98 16.48 -10.87
N ILE A 42 5.64 15.29 -10.36
CA ILE A 42 4.25 14.86 -10.03
C ILE A 42 3.76 15.43 -8.68
N ALA A 43 4.62 15.51 -7.66
CA ALA A 43 4.23 15.95 -6.30
C ALA A 43 3.64 17.38 -6.26
N ALA A 44 3.84 18.15 -7.33
CA ALA A 44 3.24 19.46 -7.58
C ALA A 44 1.70 19.48 -7.56
N ALA A 45 1.04 18.42 -8.03
CA ALA A 45 -0.41 18.34 -8.13
C ALA A 45 -1.05 18.16 -6.74
N ALA A 46 -0.60 17.18 -5.96
CA ALA A 46 -1.24 16.82 -4.68
C ALA A 46 -0.92 17.77 -3.49
N PHE A 47 0.11 18.62 -3.55
CA PHE A 47 0.58 19.44 -2.41
C PHE A 47 -0.02 20.85 -2.30
N LEU A 48 -0.99 21.22 -3.15
CA LEU A 48 -1.48 22.59 -3.26
C LEU A 48 -2.35 23.10 -2.08
N PHE A 49 -2.67 22.27 -1.08
CA PHE A 49 -3.36 22.76 0.13
C PHE A 49 -2.46 23.43 1.18
N CYS A 50 -1.13 23.47 0.99
CA CYS A 50 -0.22 24.10 1.98
C CYS A 50 0.36 25.47 1.58
N PHE A 51 0.21 25.93 0.33
CA PHE A 51 0.78 27.23 -0.10
C PHE A 51 -0.08 28.46 0.19
N SER A 52 -1.14 28.34 0.99
CA SER A 52 -1.85 29.50 1.55
C SER A 52 -1.26 30.03 2.87
N GLY A 53 -0.06 29.58 3.28
CA GLY A 53 0.37 29.72 4.68
C GLY A 53 1.84 29.95 4.97
N CYS A 54 2.70 30.36 4.04
CA CYS A 54 4.06 30.78 4.43
C CYS A 54 4.68 31.86 3.53
N LYS A 55 4.00 33.01 3.42
CA LYS A 55 4.71 34.28 3.23
C LYS A 55 5.52 34.60 4.49
N LYS A 56 6.69 33.98 4.61
CA LYS A 56 7.84 34.58 5.30
C LYS A 56 8.96 34.71 4.29
N ASN A 57 8.87 35.76 3.49
CA ASN A 57 10.06 36.46 3.01
C ASN A 57 10.91 36.79 4.23
N LYS A 58 11.86 35.92 4.54
CA LYS A 58 13.11 36.35 5.12
C LYS A 58 14.11 36.23 4.00
N ASP A 59 14.56 37.37 3.49
CA ASP A 59 15.84 37.45 2.78
C ASP A 59 16.87 36.75 3.68
N LYS A 60 17.37 35.59 3.27
CA LYS A 60 18.34 34.82 4.04
C LYS A 60 19.51 34.44 3.14
N ASN A 61 20.69 34.77 3.66
CA ASN A 61 21.98 34.37 3.11
C ASN A 61 21.96 32.86 2.81
N GLY A 62 22.01 32.47 1.54
CA GLY A 62 22.16 31.06 1.16
C GLY A 62 21.44 30.63 -0.11
N VAL A 63 20.37 31.30 -0.55
CA VAL A 63 19.72 30.96 -1.83
C VAL A 63 20.59 31.50 -2.99
N PRO A 64 21.06 30.66 -3.91
CA PRO A 64 21.81 31.09 -5.08
C PRO A 64 20.95 31.95 -6.00
N ASN A 65 21.55 32.99 -6.58
CA ASN A 65 20.84 33.84 -7.56
C ASN A 65 20.51 33.08 -8.86
N ASP A 66 21.25 32.02 -9.17
CA ASP A 66 21.02 31.16 -10.32
C ASP A 66 20.52 29.79 -9.83
N LYS A 67 19.21 29.56 -9.95
CA LYS A 67 18.57 28.29 -9.60
C LYS A 67 18.87 27.17 -10.60
N THR A 68 19.40 27.52 -11.78
CA THR A 68 19.82 26.54 -12.80
C THR A 68 21.26 26.07 -12.62
N ALA A 69 22.00 26.65 -11.66
CA ALA A 69 23.36 26.24 -11.33
C ALA A 69 23.43 24.75 -10.98
N ALA A 70 24.45 24.06 -11.47
CA ALA A 70 24.65 22.64 -11.23
C ALA A 70 25.18 22.41 -9.80
N VAL A 71 24.46 21.60 -9.01
CA VAL A 71 24.95 21.10 -7.71
C VAL A 71 25.85 19.87 -7.88
N ALA A 72 25.61 19.11 -8.94
CA ALA A 72 26.46 18.02 -9.40
C ALA A 72 26.45 17.99 -10.94
N SER A 73 27.56 17.56 -11.54
CA SER A 73 27.66 17.41 -12.99
C SER A 73 28.63 16.31 -13.39
N ILE A 74 28.37 15.70 -14.54
CA ILE A 74 29.24 14.72 -15.22
C ILE A 74 29.08 14.91 -16.73
N GLY A 75 30.17 15.27 -17.43
CA GLY A 75 30.09 15.65 -18.83
C GLY A 75 29.12 16.83 -19.04
N ASP A 76 28.06 16.60 -19.82
CA ASP A 76 26.97 17.56 -20.05
C ASP A 76 25.68 17.24 -19.28
N GLU A 77 25.68 16.18 -18.47
CA GLU A 77 24.58 15.85 -17.56
C GLU A 77 24.76 16.59 -16.23
N THR A 78 23.65 17.12 -15.68
CA THR A 78 23.68 17.95 -14.47
C THR A 78 22.50 17.68 -13.55
N VAL A 79 22.72 17.79 -12.24
CA VAL A 79 21.66 18.03 -11.25
C VAL A 79 21.65 19.51 -10.94
N SER A 80 20.54 20.20 -11.22
CA SER A 80 20.39 21.63 -10.93
C SER A 80 20.06 21.89 -9.46
N TYR A 81 20.34 23.10 -8.99
CA TYR A 81 19.97 23.55 -7.65
C TYR A 81 18.46 23.51 -7.41
N ALA A 82 17.68 23.91 -8.42
CA ALA A 82 16.21 23.84 -8.37
C ALA A 82 15.71 22.41 -8.16
N LEU A 83 16.17 21.46 -8.97
CA LEU A 83 15.76 20.06 -8.86
C LEU A 83 16.14 19.47 -7.51
N TYR A 84 17.37 19.74 -7.05
CA TYR A 84 17.83 19.24 -5.75
C TYR A 84 17.03 19.82 -4.58
N THR A 85 16.70 21.11 -4.63
CA THR A 85 15.87 21.76 -3.60
C THR A 85 14.45 21.20 -3.60
N ALA A 86 13.85 21.03 -4.78
CA ALA A 86 12.50 20.46 -4.91
C ALA A 86 12.44 19.01 -4.41
N ALA A 87 13.45 18.19 -4.72
CA ALA A 87 13.57 16.83 -4.19
C ALA A 87 13.71 16.81 -2.67
N PHE A 88 14.56 17.69 -2.13
CA PHE A 88 14.75 17.84 -0.69
C PHE A 88 13.45 18.17 0.03
N ASP A 89 12.72 19.18 -0.43
CA ASP A 89 11.47 19.63 0.19
C ASP A 89 10.38 18.55 0.10
N SER A 90 10.28 17.85 -1.03
CA SER A 90 9.33 16.75 -1.24
C SER A 90 9.58 15.61 -0.23
N TYR A 91 10.83 15.14 -0.12
CA TYR A 91 11.18 14.08 0.82
C TYR A 91 11.06 14.52 2.28
N LEU A 92 11.38 15.78 2.59
CA LEU A 92 11.22 16.31 3.93
C LEU A 92 9.75 16.25 4.36
N SER A 93 8.85 16.70 3.49
CA SER A 93 7.42 16.65 3.80
C SER A 93 6.92 15.23 4.01
N TYR A 94 7.37 14.29 3.17
CA TYR A 94 7.05 12.87 3.34
C TYR A 94 7.55 12.31 4.69
N MET A 95 8.80 12.61 5.06
CA MET A 95 9.38 12.18 6.33
C MET A 95 8.66 12.79 7.54
N GLU A 96 8.28 14.07 7.47
CA GLU A 96 7.50 14.75 8.52
C GLU A 96 6.12 14.10 8.71
N GLN A 97 5.44 13.72 7.63
CA GLN A 97 4.15 13.01 7.71
C GLN A 97 4.27 11.65 8.40
N MET A 98 5.40 10.97 8.23
CA MET A 98 5.71 9.73 8.93
C MET A 98 6.22 9.93 10.37
N GLY A 99 6.36 11.18 10.82
CA GLY A 99 6.81 11.53 12.17
C GLY A 99 8.34 11.53 12.36
N TYR A 100 9.11 11.56 11.27
CA TYR A 100 10.57 11.70 11.31
C TYR A 100 10.97 13.18 11.16
N ASP A 101 12.07 13.57 11.83
CA ASP A 101 12.63 14.93 11.76
C ASP A 101 14.10 14.87 11.29
N PRO A 102 14.34 14.73 9.96
CA PRO A 102 15.68 14.62 9.40
C PRO A 102 16.44 15.96 9.40
N VAL A 103 15.82 17.05 9.88
CA VAL A 103 16.39 18.40 9.92
C VAL A 103 16.58 18.91 11.36
N SER A 104 16.52 17.99 12.34
CA SER A 104 16.60 18.30 13.77
C SER A 104 17.91 18.95 14.20
N ASN A 105 19.01 18.72 13.48
CA ASN A 105 20.33 19.33 13.69
C ASN A 105 21.17 19.25 12.40
N GLU A 106 22.32 19.93 12.36
CA GLU A 106 23.18 20.00 11.17
C GLU A 106 23.74 18.64 10.73
N GLU A 107 24.00 17.70 11.66
CA GLU A 107 24.51 16.37 11.30
C GLU A 107 23.43 15.55 10.58
N GLU A 108 22.20 15.54 11.11
CA GLU A 108 21.07 14.85 10.47
C GLU A 108 20.67 15.52 9.15
N LEU A 109 20.68 16.86 9.11
CA LEU A 109 20.45 17.60 7.88
C LEU A 109 21.50 17.28 6.81
N GLN A 110 22.77 17.15 7.18
CA GLN A 110 23.81 16.76 6.23
C GLN A 110 23.59 15.35 5.70
N LYS A 111 23.25 14.38 6.56
CA LYS A 111 22.90 13.01 6.12
C LYS A 111 21.72 13.02 5.15
N PHE A 112 20.70 13.83 5.44
CA PHE A 112 19.51 13.94 4.60
C PHE A 112 19.82 14.60 3.24
N ARG A 113 20.63 15.67 3.22
CA ARG A 113 21.17 16.27 2.00
C ARG A 113 21.90 15.25 1.13
N ASP A 114 22.85 14.54 1.74
CA ASP A 114 23.68 13.54 1.05
C ASP A 114 22.81 12.43 0.47
N TRP A 115 21.83 11.94 1.24
CA TRP A 115 20.87 10.93 0.79
C TRP A 115 20.04 11.40 -0.41
N VAL A 116 19.42 12.58 -0.37
CA VAL A 116 18.64 13.12 -1.50
C VAL A 116 19.53 13.32 -2.73
N LEU A 117 20.73 13.87 -2.55
CA LEU A 117 21.65 14.13 -3.64
C LEU A 117 22.14 12.83 -4.30
N GLU A 118 22.39 11.79 -3.51
CA GLU A 118 22.85 10.49 -4.00
C GLU A 118 21.90 9.90 -5.04
N TYR A 119 20.57 9.94 -4.82
CA TYR A 119 19.60 9.47 -5.81
C TYR A 119 19.65 10.27 -7.11
N LEU A 120 19.67 11.60 -7.04
CA LEU A 120 19.69 12.45 -8.23
C LEU A 120 20.99 12.26 -9.05
N VAL A 121 22.10 12.04 -8.35
CA VAL A 121 23.40 11.78 -8.96
C VAL A 121 23.48 10.38 -9.55
N LYS A 122 22.92 9.35 -8.90
CA LYS A 122 22.80 7.99 -9.47
C LYS A 122 22.05 8.05 -10.80
N ASP A 123 20.90 8.71 -10.85
CA ASP A 123 20.15 8.91 -12.10
C ASP A 123 20.99 9.65 -13.16
N MET A 124 21.69 10.70 -12.76
CA MET A 124 22.55 11.50 -13.66
C MET A 124 23.67 10.64 -14.27
N VAL A 125 24.33 9.82 -13.46
CA VAL A 125 25.39 8.92 -13.88
C VAL A 125 24.85 7.88 -14.86
N VAL A 126 23.65 7.34 -14.62
CA VAL A 126 23.04 6.37 -15.54
C VAL A 126 22.74 7.00 -16.89
N LEU A 127 22.13 8.19 -16.92
CA LEU A 127 21.84 8.90 -18.17
C LEU A 127 23.14 9.19 -18.94
N TYR A 128 24.19 9.62 -18.24
CA TYR A 128 25.50 9.83 -18.82
C TYR A 128 26.07 8.55 -19.44
N ARG A 129 26.03 7.42 -18.73
CA ARG A 129 26.51 6.12 -19.22
C ARG A 129 25.72 5.62 -20.42
N ALA A 130 24.38 5.67 -20.36
CA ALA A 130 23.51 5.30 -21.48
C ALA A 130 23.87 6.10 -22.75
N LYS A 131 24.15 7.40 -22.59
CA LYS A 131 24.57 8.28 -23.68
C LYS A 131 25.98 7.97 -24.20
N GLU A 132 26.96 7.72 -23.33
CA GLU A 132 28.31 7.29 -23.72
C GLU A 132 28.28 6.00 -24.55
N GLU A 133 27.43 5.05 -24.17
CA GLU A 133 27.25 3.78 -24.89
C GLU A 133 26.34 3.90 -26.14
N GLY A 134 25.71 5.06 -26.34
CA GLY A 134 24.78 5.28 -27.44
C GLY A 134 23.46 4.49 -27.32
N PHE A 135 23.10 4.06 -26.11
CA PHE A 135 21.83 3.42 -25.81
C PHE A 135 20.67 4.41 -25.98
N LYS A 136 19.53 3.90 -26.48
CA LYS A 136 18.34 4.70 -26.76
C LYS A 136 17.10 3.87 -26.50
N LEU A 137 16.04 4.55 -26.08
CA LEU A 137 14.70 3.98 -26.06
C LEU A 137 14.25 3.53 -27.45
N SER A 138 13.44 2.47 -27.47
CA SER A 138 12.68 2.08 -28.66
C SER A 138 11.54 3.07 -28.95
N ASP A 139 11.05 3.08 -30.18
CA ASP A 139 9.90 3.91 -30.57
C ASP A 139 8.64 3.59 -29.73
N GLU A 140 8.48 2.34 -29.31
CA GLU A 140 7.37 1.89 -28.46
C GLU A 140 7.47 2.47 -27.04
N GLN A 141 8.66 2.38 -26.41
CA GLN A 141 8.89 2.96 -25.08
C GLN A 141 8.72 4.49 -25.09
N ILE A 142 9.17 5.17 -26.15
CA ILE A 142 8.95 6.62 -26.30
C ILE A 142 7.45 6.93 -26.34
N ALA A 143 6.68 6.18 -27.14
CA ALA A 143 5.24 6.39 -27.27
C ALA A 143 4.50 6.11 -25.96
N GLU A 144 4.92 5.09 -25.20
CA GLU A 144 4.35 4.77 -23.88
C GLU A 144 4.62 5.90 -22.87
N SER A 145 5.86 6.36 -22.75
CA SER A 145 6.21 7.49 -21.88
C SER A 145 5.46 8.77 -22.27
N ASP A 146 5.30 9.04 -23.58
CA ASP A 146 4.57 10.22 -24.05
C ASP A 146 3.07 10.13 -23.72
N ALA A 147 2.46 8.96 -23.88
CA ALA A 147 1.05 8.75 -23.55
C ALA A 147 0.79 8.88 -22.04
N GLN A 148 1.72 8.39 -21.20
CA GLN A 148 1.68 8.60 -19.76
C GLN A 148 1.79 10.10 -19.43
N ALA A 149 2.78 10.80 -20.00
CA ALA A 149 2.96 12.23 -19.77
C ALA A 149 1.72 13.04 -20.16
N GLU A 150 1.07 12.71 -21.28
CA GLU A 150 -0.15 13.40 -21.71
C GLU A 150 -1.33 13.20 -20.74
N THR A 151 -1.41 12.03 -20.11
CA THR A 151 -2.43 11.76 -19.09
C THR A 151 -2.16 12.59 -17.84
N GLU A 152 -0.94 12.57 -17.32
CA GLU A 152 -0.54 13.30 -16.10
C GLU A 152 -0.59 14.82 -16.31
N LEU A 153 -0.11 15.32 -17.46
CA LEU A 153 -0.17 16.75 -17.80
C LEU A 153 -1.60 17.28 -17.92
N LYS A 154 -2.55 16.42 -18.33
CA LYS A 154 -3.97 16.77 -18.36
C LYS A 154 -4.53 16.94 -16.94
N GLU A 155 -4.16 16.06 -16.02
CA GLU A 155 -4.56 16.18 -14.61
C GLU A 155 -3.98 17.46 -13.99
N ILE A 156 -2.70 17.75 -14.24
CA ILE A 156 -2.04 19.00 -13.84
C ILE A 156 -2.79 20.21 -14.41
N TYR A 157 -3.14 20.21 -15.69
CA TYR A 157 -3.88 21.30 -16.32
C TYR A 157 -5.23 21.53 -15.64
N ASP A 158 -6.03 20.47 -15.50
CA ASP A 158 -7.38 20.53 -14.95
C ASP A 158 -7.35 21.06 -13.49
N GLU A 159 -6.37 20.65 -12.68
CA GLU A 159 -6.18 21.12 -11.30
C GLU A 159 -5.75 22.59 -11.20
N TYR A 160 -4.74 23.00 -11.97
CA TYR A 160 -4.27 24.38 -11.96
C TYR A 160 -5.31 25.33 -12.54
N MET A 161 -6.08 24.89 -13.55
CA MET A 161 -7.17 25.68 -14.11
C MET A 161 -8.27 25.91 -13.07
N LYS A 162 -8.67 24.87 -12.33
CA LYS A 162 -9.63 25.00 -11.23
C LYS A 162 -9.15 25.99 -10.16
N THR A 163 -7.88 25.92 -9.77
CA THR A 163 -7.30 26.85 -8.79
C THR A 163 -7.25 28.30 -9.32
N ALA A 164 -7.00 28.47 -10.62
CA ALA A 164 -7.04 29.77 -11.28
C ALA A 164 -8.46 30.36 -11.31
N GLU A 165 -9.49 29.54 -11.58
CA GLU A 165 -10.90 29.95 -11.50
C GLU A 165 -11.29 30.39 -10.09
N GLU A 166 -10.90 29.61 -9.07
CA GLU A 166 -11.15 29.95 -7.66
C GLU A 166 -10.44 31.23 -7.23
N SER A 167 -9.22 31.45 -7.73
CA SER A 167 -8.43 32.66 -7.46
C SER A 167 -9.07 33.89 -8.11
N ASN A 168 -9.49 33.78 -9.37
CA ASN A 168 -10.20 34.84 -10.09
C ASN A 168 -11.55 35.19 -9.43
N ALA A 169 -12.28 34.20 -8.89
CA ALA A 169 -13.51 34.42 -8.16
C ALA A 169 -13.30 35.19 -6.84
N LYS A 170 -12.11 35.08 -6.23
CA LYS A 170 -11.73 35.81 -5.00
C LYS A 170 -11.15 37.20 -5.30
N ASP A 171 -10.43 37.34 -6.41
CA ASP A 171 -9.77 38.56 -6.87
C ASP A 171 -9.85 38.64 -8.40
N ASP A 172 -10.67 39.57 -8.91
CA ASP A 172 -10.92 39.74 -10.33
C ASP A 172 -9.89 40.64 -11.05
N SER A 173 -8.77 40.97 -10.38
CA SER A 173 -7.73 41.84 -10.93
C SER A 173 -6.92 41.25 -12.10
N LYS A 174 -6.94 39.92 -12.27
CA LYS A 174 -6.35 39.18 -13.39
C LYS A 174 -7.38 38.22 -13.98
N THR A 175 -7.25 37.85 -15.24
CA THR A 175 -8.09 36.79 -15.85
C THR A 175 -7.72 35.41 -15.30
N VAL A 176 -8.61 34.42 -15.45
CA VAL A 176 -8.33 33.00 -15.12
C VAL A 176 -7.03 32.53 -15.80
N GLN A 177 -6.86 32.81 -17.10
CA GLN A 177 -5.63 32.44 -17.81
C GLN A 177 -4.38 33.09 -17.21
N GLN A 178 -4.45 34.35 -16.78
CA GLN A 178 -3.30 35.02 -16.15
C GLN A 178 -2.97 34.45 -14.76
N TYR A 179 -3.96 33.93 -14.03
CA TYR A 179 -3.70 33.17 -12.80
C TYR A 179 -3.06 31.83 -13.11
N PHE A 180 -3.57 31.11 -14.12
CA PHE A 180 -3.00 29.85 -14.56
C PHE A 180 -1.55 30.01 -15.04
N ASP A 181 -1.27 30.93 -15.95
CA ASP A 181 0.08 31.19 -16.48
C ASP A 181 1.06 31.56 -15.36
N ALA A 182 0.61 32.35 -14.38
CA ALA A 182 1.44 32.72 -13.23
C ALA A 182 1.74 31.52 -12.32
N ALA A 183 0.77 30.62 -12.13
CA ALA A 183 0.95 29.41 -11.34
C ALA A 183 1.89 28.39 -12.04
N ILE A 184 1.78 28.25 -13.37
CA ILE A 184 2.72 27.43 -14.16
C ILE A 184 4.13 28.03 -14.14
N ALA A 185 4.26 29.35 -14.26
CA ALA A 185 5.54 30.03 -14.16
C ALA A 185 6.24 29.81 -12.80
N GLU A 186 5.47 29.86 -11.71
CA GLU A 186 5.97 29.58 -10.36
C GLU A 186 6.34 28.11 -10.18
N LEU A 187 5.48 27.21 -10.67
CA LEU A 187 5.71 25.77 -10.68
C LEU A 187 7.01 25.42 -11.41
N SER A 188 7.15 25.87 -12.65
CA SER A 188 8.31 25.56 -13.48
C SER A 188 9.59 26.14 -12.89
N GLU A 189 9.54 27.36 -12.34
CA GLU A 189 10.71 27.99 -11.72
C GLU A 189 11.17 27.21 -10.47
N TYR A 190 10.22 26.67 -9.70
CA TYR A 190 10.53 25.85 -8.53
C TYR A 190 11.26 24.56 -8.91
N TYR A 191 10.75 23.80 -9.89
CA TYR A 191 11.32 22.50 -10.27
C TYR A 191 12.54 22.59 -11.20
N THR A 192 12.53 23.53 -12.14
CA THR A 192 13.54 23.59 -13.21
C THR A 192 14.53 24.74 -13.03
N GLY A 193 14.21 25.71 -12.15
CA GLY A 193 14.94 26.96 -12.02
C GLY A 193 14.63 27.97 -13.13
N LYS A 194 13.73 27.64 -14.06
CA LYS A 194 13.34 28.47 -15.20
C LYS A 194 11.84 28.77 -15.16
N THR A 195 11.49 30.03 -15.40
CA THR A 195 10.11 30.40 -15.69
C THR A 195 9.73 29.95 -17.10
N MET A 196 8.71 29.12 -17.23
CA MET A 196 8.26 28.51 -18.47
C MET A 196 6.78 28.82 -18.72
N THR A 197 6.38 28.80 -19.98
CA THR A 197 4.98 28.67 -20.39
C THR A 197 4.49 27.24 -20.17
N TYR A 198 3.18 27.02 -20.21
CA TYR A 198 2.61 25.67 -20.10
C TYR A 198 3.11 24.72 -21.20
N ASP A 199 3.21 25.20 -22.44
CA ASP A 199 3.73 24.38 -23.54
C ASP A 199 5.19 23.99 -23.33
N GLU A 200 6.04 24.92 -22.86
CA GLU A 200 7.44 24.62 -22.52
C GLU A 200 7.55 23.64 -21.34
N TYR A 201 6.70 23.81 -20.32
CA TYR A 201 6.63 22.89 -19.18
C TYR A 201 6.20 21.48 -19.61
N CYS A 202 5.24 21.35 -20.53
CA CYS A 202 4.82 20.05 -21.07
C CYS A 202 5.96 19.31 -21.75
N GLU A 203 6.77 20.01 -22.55
CA GLU A 203 7.91 19.40 -23.24
C GLU A 203 9.02 18.99 -22.28
N GLU A 204 9.30 19.80 -21.26
CA GLU A 204 10.25 19.45 -20.19
C GLU A 204 9.76 18.21 -19.41
N TYR A 205 8.47 18.16 -19.08
CA TYR A 205 7.86 17.03 -18.38
C TYR A 205 7.95 15.73 -19.19
N LYS A 206 7.65 15.78 -20.49
CA LYS A 206 7.80 14.65 -21.40
C LYS A 206 9.26 14.17 -21.47
N LEU A 207 10.22 15.09 -21.50
CA LEU A 207 11.64 14.75 -21.46
C LEU A 207 12.00 14.00 -20.17
N GLU A 208 11.51 14.44 -19.02
CA GLU A 208 11.79 13.79 -17.74
C GLU A 208 11.16 12.40 -17.64
N LEU A 209 9.93 12.17 -18.14
CA LEU A 209 9.36 10.82 -18.21
C LEU A 209 10.20 9.90 -19.12
N ARG A 210 10.67 10.42 -20.26
CA ARG A 210 11.55 9.66 -21.17
C ARG A 210 12.90 9.37 -20.52
N ASN A 211 13.47 10.30 -19.75
CA ASN A 211 14.71 10.08 -19.01
C ASN A 211 14.53 8.94 -17.99
N THR A 212 13.41 8.91 -17.28
CA THR A 212 13.05 7.81 -16.39
C THR A 212 12.94 6.48 -17.12
N ALA A 213 12.19 6.42 -18.21
CA ALA A 213 12.09 5.21 -19.02
C ALA A 213 13.46 4.77 -19.58
N LEU A 214 14.33 5.71 -19.95
CA LEU A 214 15.69 5.42 -20.42
C LEU A 214 16.53 4.76 -19.33
N ILE A 215 16.44 5.25 -18.09
CA ILE A 215 17.17 4.67 -16.96
C ILE A 215 16.69 3.23 -16.70
N GLU A 216 15.37 3.00 -16.69
CA GLU A 216 14.80 1.65 -16.51
C GLU A 216 15.22 0.70 -17.62
N ALA A 217 15.05 1.11 -18.88
CA ALA A 217 15.42 0.31 -20.03
C ALA A 217 16.93 0.03 -20.09
N TYR A 218 17.76 0.98 -19.65
CA TYR A 218 19.20 0.81 -19.60
C TYR A 218 19.62 -0.14 -18.47
N LYS A 219 19.00 -0.04 -17.28
CA LYS A 219 19.18 -1.01 -16.21
C LYS A 219 18.87 -2.42 -16.71
N GLU A 220 17.74 -2.63 -17.37
CA GLU A 220 17.40 -3.92 -17.98
C GLU A 220 18.44 -4.37 -19.03
N TYR A 221 18.87 -3.45 -19.91
CA TYR A 221 19.86 -3.74 -20.94
C TYR A 221 21.20 -4.21 -20.37
N VAL A 222 21.64 -3.62 -19.26
CA VAL A 222 22.88 -4.00 -18.57
C VAL A 222 22.67 -5.28 -17.77
N CYS A 223 21.55 -5.43 -17.08
CA CYS A 223 21.28 -6.57 -16.21
C CYS A 223 20.85 -7.86 -16.95
N LYS A 224 20.46 -7.79 -18.22
CA LYS A 224 20.03 -8.96 -18.99
C LYS A 224 21.07 -10.09 -19.04
N ASP A 225 22.36 -9.74 -18.97
CA ASP A 225 23.46 -10.68 -19.08
C ASP A 225 23.86 -11.27 -17.71
N PHE A 226 23.28 -10.77 -16.60
CA PHE A 226 23.42 -11.40 -15.30
C PHE A 226 22.60 -12.69 -15.25
N SER A 227 23.30 -13.81 -15.13
CA SER A 227 22.70 -15.12 -14.94
C SER A 227 22.80 -15.55 -13.49
N VAL A 228 21.69 -16.00 -12.91
CA VAL A 228 21.72 -16.71 -11.63
C VAL A 228 22.24 -18.12 -11.82
N THR A 229 22.99 -18.61 -10.84
CA THR A 229 23.49 -19.98 -10.87
C THR A 229 22.52 -20.93 -10.16
N ASP A 230 22.59 -22.23 -10.48
CA ASP A 230 21.87 -23.27 -9.73
C ASP A 230 22.21 -23.23 -8.22
N ALA A 231 23.41 -22.78 -7.87
CA ALA A 231 23.83 -22.65 -6.48
C ALA A 231 23.11 -21.50 -5.76
N ASP A 232 22.87 -20.37 -6.43
CA ASP A 232 22.14 -19.24 -5.86
C ASP A 232 20.67 -19.61 -5.62
N ILE A 233 20.06 -20.31 -6.58
CA ILE A 233 18.69 -20.84 -6.48
C ILE A 233 18.59 -21.82 -5.30
N ALA A 234 19.56 -22.74 -5.19
CA ALA A 234 19.59 -23.71 -4.11
C ALA A 234 19.77 -23.05 -2.74
N ASP A 235 20.69 -22.09 -2.62
CA ASP A 235 20.95 -21.37 -1.37
C ASP A 235 19.74 -20.54 -0.91
N TRP A 236 19.08 -19.84 -1.83
CA TRP A 236 17.83 -19.13 -1.53
C TRP A 236 16.75 -20.09 -1.03
N TYR A 237 16.54 -21.20 -1.76
CA TYR A 237 15.53 -22.20 -1.42
C TYR A 237 15.79 -22.83 -0.05
N GLU A 238 17.03 -23.20 0.25
CA GLU A 238 17.41 -23.80 1.54
C GLU A 238 17.22 -22.82 2.70
N LYS A 239 17.57 -21.54 2.51
CA LYS A 239 17.36 -20.49 3.52
C LYS A 239 15.88 -20.25 3.77
N GLN A 240 15.08 -20.13 2.71
CA GLN A 240 13.63 -19.91 2.82
C GLN A 240 12.95 -21.13 3.46
N LEU A 241 13.30 -22.35 3.04
CA LEU A 241 12.73 -23.58 3.59
C LEU A 241 13.03 -23.71 5.09
N LYS A 242 14.25 -23.37 5.50
CA LYS A 242 14.61 -23.35 6.92
C LYS A 242 13.80 -22.31 7.70
N SER A 243 13.66 -21.10 7.15
CA SER A 243 12.86 -20.02 7.74
C SER A 243 11.40 -20.46 7.94
N ASP A 244 10.77 -21.02 6.91
CA ASP A 244 9.37 -21.47 6.95
C ASP A 244 9.16 -22.63 7.93
N LYS A 245 10.11 -23.57 8.00
CA LYS A 245 10.08 -24.65 9.01
C LYS A 245 10.05 -24.09 10.43
N GLU A 246 10.89 -23.10 10.73
CA GLU A 246 10.96 -22.49 12.07
C GLU A 246 9.70 -21.64 12.36
N LEU A 247 9.27 -20.85 11.37
CA LEU A 247 8.12 -19.95 11.48
C LEU A 247 6.82 -20.72 11.67
N TYR A 248 6.51 -21.67 10.80
CA TYR A 248 5.21 -22.36 10.83
C TYR A 248 5.13 -23.45 11.89
N ALA A 249 6.27 -23.93 12.42
CA ALA A 249 6.26 -24.78 13.62
C ALA A 249 5.80 -24.01 14.86
N SER A 250 6.12 -22.71 14.96
CA SER A 250 5.75 -21.86 16.09
C SER A 250 4.44 -21.09 15.88
N ASN A 251 4.14 -20.75 14.62
CA ASN A 251 2.96 -20.00 14.21
C ASN A 251 2.41 -20.53 12.87
N PRO A 252 1.71 -21.68 12.87
CA PRO A 252 1.16 -22.27 11.66
C PRO A 252 0.15 -21.36 10.96
N GLY A 253 -0.51 -20.47 11.71
CA GLY A 253 -1.42 -19.44 11.20
C GLY A 253 -0.82 -18.53 10.14
N GLN A 254 0.50 -18.27 10.24
CA GLN A 254 1.24 -17.39 9.35
C GLN A 254 1.34 -17.92 7.91
N TYR A 255 1.17 -19.22 7.71
CA TYR A 255 1.17 -19.81 6.37
C TYR A 255 0.11 -19.17 5.47
N LYS A 256 -1.11 -18.98 5.99
CA LYS A 256 -2.18 -18.31 5.23
C LYS A 256 -1.77 -16.92 4.78
N ASP A 257 -1.24 -16.12 5.71
CA ASP A 257 -0.85 -14.73 5.44
C ASP A 257 0.25 -14.65 4.38
N ASN A 258 1.23 -15.55 4.43
CA ASN A 258 2.35 -15.55 3.50
C ASN A 258 1.95 -16.09 2.12
N GLU A 259 1.24 -17.22 2.08
CA GLU A 259 0.86 -17.86 0.82
C GLU A 259 -0.20 -17.05 0.06
N GLU A 260 -1.20 -16.48 0.74
CA GLU A 260 -2.19 -15.61 0.07
C GLU A 260 -1.56 -14.30 -0.42
N TYR A 261 -0.59 -13.75 0.34
CA TYR A 261 0.19 -12.59 -0.11
C TYR A 261 1.00 -12.94 -1.36
N PHE A 262 1.67 -14.09 -1.36
CA PHE A 262 2.38 -14.58 -2.53
C PHE A 262 1.46 -14.80 -3.73
N GLU A 263 0.33 -15.49 -3.55
CA GLU A 263 -0.62 -15.77 -4.63
C GLU A 263 -1.21 -14.51 -5.26
N LYS A 264 -1.39 -13.44 -4.46
CA LYS A 264 -1.92 -12.15 -4.91
C LYS A 264 -0.86 -11.25 -5.54
N TYR A 265 0.36 -11.24 -4.99
CA TYR A 265 1.36 -10.20 -5.31
C TYR A 265 2.67 -10.72 -5.91
N CYS A 266 2.81 -12.03 -6.14
CA CYS A 266 3.95 -12.58 -6.89
C CYS A 266 4.08 -11.91 -8.25
N GLY A 267 5.26 -11.35 -8.55
CA GLY A 267 5.52 -10.62 -9.79
C GLY A 267 5.02 -9.16 -9.79
N ILE A 268 4.40 -8.71 -8.69
CA ILE A 268 4.05 -7.30 -8.45
C ILE A 268 4.98 -6.72 -7.39
N TYR A 269 5.22 -7.45 -6.29
CA TYR A 269 6.14 -7.04 -5.24
C TYR A 269 7.32 -8.02 -5.13
N ASP A 270 8.52 -7.46 -5.00
CA ASP A 270 9.77 -8.22 -4.91
C ASP A 270 9.89 -9.05 -3.61
N ASP A 271 9.13 -8.70 -2.57
CA ASP A 271 9.10 -9.43 -1.29
C ASP A 271 8.01 -10.53 -1.24
N ALA A 272 7.23 -10.71 -2.32
CA ALA A 272 6.28 -11.80 -2.44
C ALA A 272 7.01 -13.11 -2.78
N ALA A 273 7.30 -13.91 -1.75
CA ALA A 273 7.96 -15.21 -1.88
C ALA A 273 7.01 -16.38 -1.57
N PRO A 274 7.14 -17.53 -2.28
CA PRO A 274 6.33 -18.72 -2.02
C PRO A 274 6.61 -19.31 -0.64
N ALA A 275 5.57 -19.81 0.04
CA ALA A 275 5.76 -20.63 1.22
C ALA A 275 6.28 -22.02 0.82
N LEU A 276 7.36 -22.47 1.45
CA LEU A 276 8.02 -23.75 1.14
C LEU A 276 7.64 -24.88 2.11
N VAL A 277 6.81 -24.58 3.10
CA VAL A 277 6.24 -25.55 4.03
C VAL A 277 4.76 -25.29 4.19
N VAL A 278 3.96 -26.31 3.94
CA VAL A 278 2.50 -26.29 4.16
C VAL A 278 2.19 -26.96 5.49
N PRO A 279 1.65 -26.24 6.49
CA PRO A 279 1.23 -26.84 7.74
C PRO A 279 0.00 -27.73 7.56
N GLU A 280 -0.15 -28.74 8.42
CA GLU A 280 -1.36 -29.58 8.41
C GLU A 280 -2.61 -28.76 8.77
N GLY A 281 -3.73 -29.07 8.08
CA GLY A 281 -5.05 -28.53 8.42
C GLY A 281 -5.43 -27.26 7.67
N TYR A 282 -4.77 -26.98 6.54
CA TYR A 282 -5.21 -26.00 5.57
C TYR A 282 -5.97 -26.67 4.41
N SER A 283 -6.97 -25.95 3.91
CA SER A 283 -7.80 -26.32 2.77
C SER A 283 -8.19 -25.06 2.00
N ARG A 284 -8.90 -25.24 0.88
CA ARG A 284 -9.40 -24.14 0.06
C ARG A 284 -10.90 -23.89 0.23
N ILE A 285 -11.27 -22.62 0.25
CA ILE A 285 -12.66 -22.14 0.30
C ILE A 285 -12.90 -21.12 -0.81
N MET A 286 -14.02 -21.26 -1.52
CA MET A 286 -14.54 -20.20 -2.38
C MET A 286 -15.78 -19.60 -1.72
N ASP A 287 -16.00 -18.30 -1.89
CA ASP A 287 -17.02 -17.54 -1.17
C ASP A 287 -17.77 -16.58 -2.10
N ILE A 288 -19.10 -16.74 -2.14
CA ILE A 288 -20.01 -15.76 -2.70
C ILE A 288 -20.54 -14.93 -1.54
N VAL A 289 -19.91 -13.77 -1.31
CA VAL A 289 -20.34 -12.83 -0.28
C VAL A 289 -21.15 -11.70 -0.88
N VAL A 290 -22.23 -11.33 -0.19
CA VAL A 290 -22.97 -10.08 -0.39
C VAL A 290 -22.95 -9.31 0.92
N ILE A 291 -22.36 -8.11 0.88
CA ILE A 291 -22.13 -7.20 1.99
C ILE A 291 -23.22 -6.14 1.97
N PRO A 292 -24.10 -6.09 2.99
CA PRO A 292 -25.10 -5.05 3.10
C PRO A 292 -24.46 -3.67 3.25
N GLU A 293 -24.72 -2.77 2.30
CA GLU A 293 -24.27 -1.38 2.36
C GLU A 293 -25.29 -0.47 3.03
N GLY A 294 -24.78 0.57 3.70
CA GLY A 294 -25.58 1.55 4.43
C GLY A 294 -25.83 1.17 5.89
N GLU A 295 -26.46 2.09 6.63
CA GLU A 295 -26.76 1.89 8.05
C GLU A 295 -28.26 1.86 8.29
N LEU A 296 -28.66 1.04 9.26
CA LEU A 296 -29.98 1.14 9.86
C LEU A 296 -30.12 2.51 10.53
N GLY A 297 -31.21 3.23 10.22
CA GLY A 297 -31.42 4.60 10.68
C GLY A 297 -31.57 4.73 12.20
N ASP A 298 -31.55 5.98 12.69
CA ASP A 298 -31.57 6.32 14.12
C ASP A 298 -32.72 5.68 14.92
N ASP A 299 -33.87 5.47 14.28
CA ASP A 299 -35.01 4.81 14.93
C ASP A 299 -34.69 3.35 15.30
N TYR A 300 -34.01 2.61 14.42
CA TYR A 300 -33.57 1.24 14.71
C TYR A 300 -32.55 1.23 15.86
N LYS A 301 -31.54 2.11 15.79
CA LYS A 301 -30.50 2.23 16.82
C LYS A 301 -31.13 2.48 18.20
N LYS A 302 -32.06 3.45 18.27
CA LYS A 302 -32.78 3.78 19.51
C LYS A 302 -33.64 2.63 20.03
N LYS A 303 -34.32 1.89 19.15
CA LYS A 303 -35.11 0.72 19.55
C LYS A 303 -34.22 -0.42 20.04
N ASN A 304 -33.02 -0.58 19.47
CA ASN A 304 -32.07 -1.58 19.92
C ASN A 304 -31.49 -1.25 21.31
N GLU A 305 -31.17 0.03 21.58
CA GLU A 305 -30.80 0.50 22.93
C GLU A 305 -31.91 0.26 23.96
N GLN A 306 -33.17 0.41 23.54
CA GLN A 306 -34.33 0.10 24.37
C GLN A 306 -34.46 -1.42 24.63
N LEU A 307 -34.16 -2.29 23.64
CA LEU A 307 -34.12 -3.73 23.85
C LEU A 307 -33.07 -4.13 24.88
N ASP A 308 -31.87 -3.53 24.82
CA ASP A 308 -30.82 -3.78 25.81
C ASP A 308 -31.24 -3.31 27.20
N SER A 309 -31.84 -2.12 27.31
CA SER A 309 -32.38 -1.61 28.59
C SER A 309 -33.45 -2.53 29.19
N LEU A 310 -34.36 -3.05 28.35
CA LEU A 310 -35.40 -4.00 28.77
C LEU A 310 -34.78 -5.33 29.24
N ARG A 311 -33.76 -5.82 28.53
CA ARG A 311 -33.04 -7.06 28.87
C ARG A 311 -32.29 -6.93 30.19
N GLU A 312 -31.61 -5.80 30.41
CA GLU A 312 -30.90 -5.49 31.65
C GLU A 312 -31.85 -5.43 32.85
N GLU A 313 -32.95 -4.68 32.73
CA GLU A 313 -33.96 -4.59 33.79
C GLU A 313 -34.55 -5.97 34.10
N CYS A 314 -34.92 -6.74 33.06
CA CYS A 314 -35.47 -8.08 33.23
C CYS A 314 -34.49 -9.02 33.94
N THR A 315 -33.21 -8.99 33.54
CA THR A 315 -32.17 -9.84 34.13
C THR A 315 -31.90 -9.46 35.59
N SER A 316 -31.88 -8.17 35.91
CA SER A 316 -31.70 -7.66 37.27
C SER A 316 -32.83 -8.08 38.21
N LEU A 317 -34.08 -7.99 37.75
CA LEU A 317 -35.24 -8.42 38.54
C LEU A 317 -35.27 -9.95 38.74
N LEU A 318 -34.98 -10.73 37.69
CA LEU A 318 -34.85 -12.19 37.79
C LEU A 318 -33.78 -12.60 38.81
N PHE A 319 -32.63 -11.90 38.81
CA PHE A 319 -31.57 -12.14 39.78
C PHE A 319 -31.99 -11.78 41.21
N THR A 320 -32.73 -10.67 41.39
CA THR A 320 -33.24 -10.23 42.69
C THR A 320 -34.24 -11.21 43.28
N ASP A 321 -35.22 -11.68 42.50
CA ASP A 321 -36.20 -12.68 42.92
C ASP A 321 -35.50 -14.00 43.30
N ALA A 322 -34.50 -14.42 42.52
CA ALA A 322 -33.69 -15.60 42.82
C ALA A 322 -32.90 -15.48 44.13
N LEU A 323 -32.36 -14.30 44.46
CA LEU A 323 -31.66 -14.05 45.72
C LEU A 323 -32.60 -14.06 46.93
N ASN A 324 -33.80 -13.49 46.78
CA ASN A 324 -34.77 -13.39 47.86
C ASN A 324 -35.57 -14.69 48.06
N GLY A 325 -35.57 -15.58 47.05
CA GLY A 325 -36.36 -16.81 47.08
C GLY A 325 -37.87 -16.55 46.97
N ASP A 326 -38.26 -15.44 46.36
CA ASP A 326 -39.65 -15.06 46.14
C ASP A 326 -39.89 -14.73 44.65
N GLY A 327 -41.12 -14.32 44.32
CA GLY A 327 -41.52 -13.88 42.98
C GLY A 327 -42.09 -12.48 43.00
N ALA A 328 -41.58 -11.60 43.86
CA ALA A 328 -42.15 -10.28 44.10
C ALA A 328 -42.22 -9.42 42.83
N ASN A 329 -41.34 -9.65 41.86
CA ASN A 329 -41.27 -8.89 40.61
C ASN A 329 -41.97 -9.58 39.42
N SER A 330 -42.69 -10.69 39.64
CA SER A 330 -43.28 -11.52 38.56
C SER A 330 -44.11 -10.73 37.54
N GLU A 331 -44.96 -9.80 38.00
CA GLU A 331 -45.80 -8.97 37.10
C GLU A 331 -44.95 -8.03 36.24
N ARG A 332 -43.92 -7.40 36.82
CA ARG A 332 -43.02 -6.50 36.09
C ARG A 332 -42.16 -7.27 35.09
N ILE A 333 -41.64 -8.44 35.47
CA ILE A 333 -40.87 -9.33 34.59
C ILE A 333 -41.73 -9.76 33.39
N ALA A 334 -43.00 -10.15 33.63
CA ALA A 334 -43.91 -10.51 32.55
C ALA A 334 -44.16 -9.35 31.57
N GLN A 335 -44.32 -8.12 32.08
CA GLN A 335 -44.46 -6.93 31.24
C GLN A 335 -43.19 -6.66 30.43
N LEU A 336 -42.00 -6.70 31.05
CA LEU A 336 -40.72 -6.48 30.37
C LEU A 336 -40.49 -7.49 29.24
N ILE A 337 -40.83 -8.76 29.45
CA ILE A 337 -40.75 -9.78 28.40
C ILE A 337 -41.73 -9.48 27.25
N SER A 338 -42.93 -8.99 27.57
CA SER A 338 -43.92 -8.61 26.55
C SER A 338 -43.48 -7.40 25.72
N ASP A 339 -42.96 -6.36 26.40
CA ASP A 339 -42.44 -5.15 25.76
C ASP A 339 -41.23 -5.50 24.88
N TYR A 340 -40.32 -6.33 25.41
CA TYR A 340 -39.15 -6.83 24.68
C TYR A 340 -39.55 -7.57 23.40
N LYS A 341 -40.51 -8.50 23.48
CA LYS A 341 -40.98 -9.25 22.30
C LYS A 341 -41.61 -8.35 21.24
N THR A 342 -42.38 -7.35 21.66
CA THR A 342 -43.02 -6.40 20.75
C THR A 342 -41.97 -5.56 20.04
N LEU A 343 -41.06 -4.98 20.80
CA LEU A 343 -39.98 -4.14 20.27
C LEU A 343 -39.01 -4.93 19.41
N GLN A 344 -38.73 -6.19 19.76
CA GLN A 344 -37.90 -7.08 18.97
C GLN A 344 -38.53 -7.36 17.61
N ALA A 345 -39.84 -7.60 17.56
CA ALA A 345 -40.55 -7.79 16.29
C ALA A 345 -40.50 -6.54 15.40
N GLU A 346 -40.59 -5.33 15.98
CA GLU A 346 -40.41 -4.08 15.23
C GLU A 346 -38.99 -3.94 14.67
N CYS A 347 -37.96 -4.21 15.48
CA CYS A 347 -36.57 -4.22 15.03
C CYS A 347 -36.33 -5.26 13.93
N ASP A 348 -36.88 -6.46 14.08
CA ASP A 348 -36.75 -7.54 13.10
C ASP A 348 -37.41 -7.15 11.77
N GLU A 349 -38.56 -6.49 11.78
CA GLU A 349 -39.23 -5.98 10.57
C GLU A 349 -38.35 -4.93 9.85
N MET A 350 -37.76 -4.00 10.61
CA MET A 350 -36.85 -2.99 10.08
C MET A 350 -35.59 -3.61 9.47
N TYR A 351 -34.98 -4.57 10.17
CA TYR A 351 -33.81 -5.30 9.69
C TYR A 351 -34.12 -6.13 8.44
N ASN A 352 -35.25 -6.85 8.44
CA ASN A 352 -35.68 -7.66 7.29
C ASN A 352 -35.89 -6.82 6.04
N LYS A 353 -36.44 -5.61 6.18
CA LYS A 353 -36.58 -4.66 5.06
C LYS A 353 -35.24 -4.13 4.58
N PHE A 354 -34.30 -3.87 5.48
CA PHE A 354 -32.94 -3.44 5.13
C PHE A 354 -32.18 -4.53 4.37
N ILE A 355 -32.29 -5.78 4.82
CA ILE A 355 -31.54 -6.90 4.25
C ILE A 355 -32.17 -7.49 2.97
N GLU A 356 -33.46 -7.21 2.72
CA GLU A 356 -34.24 -7.74 1.58
C GLU A 356 -33.51 -7.65 0.21
N PRO A 357 -32.97 -6.49 -0.23
CA PRO A 357 -32.30 -6.40 -1.53
C PRO A 357 -31.03 -7.27 -1.60
N TYR A 358 -30.27 -7.36 -0.51
CA TYR A 358 -29.05 -8.16 -0.41
C TYR A 358 -29.37 -9.65 -0.40
N ARG A 359 -30.42 -10.06 0.32
CA ARG A 359 -30.95 -11.41 0.31
C ARG A 359 -31.42 -11.82 -1.09
N ALA A 360 -32.15 -10.94 -1.79
CA ALA A 360 -32.56 -11.18 -3.16
C ALA A 360 -31.38 -11.31 -4.14
N LYS A 361 -30.24 -10.66 -3.87
CA LYS A 361 -29.01 -10.81 -4.67
C LYS A 361 -28.39 -12.19 -4.46
N ILE A 362 -28.17 -12.59 -3.22
CA ILE A 362 -27.53 -13.89 -2.94
C ILE A 362 -28.43 -15.08 -3.27
N ASP A 363 -29.75 -14.95 -3.11
CA ASP A 363 -30.71 -16.00 -3.48
C ASP A 363 -30.71 -16.26 -5.01
N LYS A 364 -30.44 -15.23 -5.82
CA LYS A 364 -30.23 -15.42 -7.27
C LYS A 364 -28.97 -16.23 -7.55
N ALA A 365 -27.87 -15.95 -6.85
CA ALA A 365 -26.65 -16.74 -6.97
C ALA A 365 -26.92 -18.19 -6.58
N PHE A 366 -27.61 -18.43 -5.47
CA PHE A 366 -28.00 -19.76 -5.01
C PHE A 366 -28.87 -20.51 -6.04
N THR A 367 -29.88 -19.83 -6.61
CA THR A 367 -30.75 -20.40 -7.64
C THR A 367 -29.96 -20.84 -8.89
N GLU A 368 -28.94 -20.08 -9.29
CA GLU A 368 -28.05 -20.46 -10.41
C GLU A 368 -27.23 -21.70 -10.08
N LEU A 369 -26.73 -21.82 -8.85
CA LEU A 369 -26.03 -23.02 -8.36
C LEU A 369 -26.96 -24.25 -8.32
N GLU A 370 -28.19 -24.11 -7.81
CA GLU A 370 -29.18 -25.20 -7.84
C GLU A 370 -29.55 -25.62 -9.26
N GLY A 371 -29.46 -24.69 -10.22
CA GLY A 371 -29.59 -24.96 -11.66
C GLY A 371 -28.41 -25.73 -12.27
N GLY A 372 -27.35 -26.01 -11.51
CA GLY A 372 -26.16 -26.73 -11.94
C GLY A 372 -25.05 -25.86 -12.55
N ALA A 373 -25.08 -24.53 -12.31
CA ALA A 373 -23.99 -23.66 -12.73
C ALA A 373 -22.69 -23.95 -11.94
N ASP A 374 -21.55 -23.68 -12.57
CA ASP A 374 -20.24 -23.81 -11.91
C ASP A 374 -20.08 -22.76 -10.80
N PHE A 375 -19.55 -23.18 -9.65
CA PHE A 375 -19.46 -22.30 -8.48
C PHE A 375 -18.55 -21.09 -8.73
N ALA A 376 -17.40 -21.28 -9.37
CA ALA A 376 -16.46 -20.19 -9.63
C ALA A 376 -17.06 -19.17 -10.60
N GLN A 377 -17.82 -19.61 -11.61
CA GLN A 377 -18.53 -18.71 -12.52
C GLN A 377 -19.60 -17.88 -11.81
N VAL A 378 -20.39 -18.50 -10.93
CA VAL A 378 -21.41 -17.77 -10.14
C VAL A 378 -20.71 -16.83 -9.14
N MET A 379 -19.64 -17.28 -8.48
CA MET A 379 -18.84 -16.44 -7.58
C MET A 379 -18.35 -15.17 -8.27
N LEU A 380 -17.70 -15.28 -9.42
CA LEU A 380 -17.20 -14.12 -10.19
C LEU A 380 -18.29 -13.12 -10.58
N LYS A 381 -19.55 -13.56 -10.69
CA LYS A 381 -20.69 -12.73 -11.06
C LYS A 381 -21.32 -12.00 -9.87
N TYR A 382 -21.26 -12.59 -8.67
CA TYR A 382 -22.06 -12.13 -7.53
C TYR A 382 -21.25 -11.68 -6.31
N THR A 383 -20.04 -12.22 -6.12
CA THR A 383 -19.23 -11.96 -4.93
C THR A 383 -18.79 -10.50 -4.85
N GLU A 384 -18.84 -9.94 -3.66
CA GLU A 384 -18.31 -8.61 -3.32
C GLU A 384 -16.96 -8.69 -2.62
N ASN A 385 -16.36 -9.88 -2.55
CA ASN A 385 -14.98 -10.03 -2.09
C ASN A 385 -14.02 -9.39 -3.09
N GLU A 386 -13.44 -8.24 -2.72
CA GLU A 386 -12.60 -7.42 -3.60
C GLU A 386 -11.36 -8.17 -4.11
N TYR A 387 -10.80 -9.08 -3.31
CA TYR A 387 -9.65 -9.90 -3.71
C TYR A 387 -10.00 -10.89 -4.82
N VAL A 388 -11.28 -11.24 -4.97
CA VAL A 388 -11.79 -12.13 -6.02
C VAL A 388 -12.38 -11.33 -7.18
N ALA A 389 -13.24 -10.36 -6.90
CA ALA A 389 -13.89 -9.54 -7.92
C ALA A 389 -12.86 -8.68 -8.68
N GLY A 390 -11.82 -8.21 -7.99
CA GLY A 390 -10.80 -7.33 -8.57
C GLY A 390 -11.23 -5.88 -8.63
N SER A 391 -11.97 -5.42 -7.63
CA SER A 391 -12.35 -4.01 -7.45
C SER A 391 -11.24 -3.17 -6.80
N ASP A 392 -10.16 -3.79 -6.33
CA ASP A 392 -8.96 -3.08 -5.88
C ASP A 392 -8.06 -2.64 -7.05
N SER A 393 -7.05 -1.81 -6.77
CA SER A 393 -6.09 -1.31 -7.78
C SER A 393 -5.22 -2.39 -8.41
N TYR A 394 -5.22 -3.62 -7.89
CA TYR A 394 -4.35 -4.72 -8.32
C TYR A 394 -5.12 -5.82 -9.07
N GLY A 395 -6.44 -5.68 -9.24
CA GLY A 395 -7.30 -6.68 -9.88
C GLY A 395 -7.46 -7.96 -9.06
N GLY A 396 -8.36 -8.87 -9.45
CA GLY A 396 -8.64 -10.05 -8.62
C GLY A 396 -7.56 -11.13 -8.75
N CYS A 397 -7.30 -11.84 -7.65
CA CYS A 397 -6.31 -12.92 -7.59
C CYS A 397 -6.78 -14.15 -8.35
N GLU A 398 -6.06 -14.56 -9.40
CA GLU A 398 -6.41 -15.71 -10.21
C GLU A 398 -6.46 -17.02 -9.40
N THR A 399 -5.56 -17.18 -8.43
CA THR A 399 -5.58 -18.36 -7.55
C THR A 399 -6.83 -18.40 -6.69
N PHE A 400 -7.29 -17.26 -6.16
CA PHE A 400 -8.53 -17.22 -5.37
C PHE A 400 -9.76 -17.49 -6.25
N ARG A 401 -9.75 -17.04 -7.50
CA ARG A 401 -10.83 -17.30 -8.48
C ARG A 401 -10.93 -18.76 -8.89
N THR A 402 -9.80 -19.47 -8.97
CA THR A 402 -9.74 -20.83 -9.53
C THR A 402 -9.61 -21.94 -8.49
N LYS A 403 -8.89 -21.69 -7.39
CA LYS A 403 -8.69 -22.64 -6.28
C LYS A 403 -9.46 -22.25 -5.03
N GLY A 404 -9.70 -20.97 -4.82
CA GLY A 404 -10.21 -20.42 -3.55
C GLY A 404 -9.10 -19.89 -2.64
N GLN A 405 -9.52 -19.17 -1.61
CA GLN A 405 -8.66 -18.70 -0.53
C GLN A 405 -8.36 -19.83 0.48
N LEU A 406 -7.38 -19.63 1.34
CA LEU A 406 -7.01 -20.57 2.38
C LEU A 406 -7.94 -20.44 3.59
N ILE A 407 -8.32 -21.60 4.12
CA ILE A 407 -9.04 -21.74 5.39
C ILE A 407 -8.39 -22.82 6.24
N SER A 408 -8.32 -22.56 7.54
CA SER A 408 -8.00 -23.57 8.55
C SER A 408 -8.99 -23.51 9.69
N THR A 409 -9.49 -24.69 10.07
CA THR A 409 -10.30 -24.87 11.29
C THR A 409 -9.44 -25.14 12.53
N LYS A 410 -8.13 -25.32 12.35
CA LYS A 410 -7.15 -25.58 13.43
C LYS A 410 -6.35 -24.34 13.80
N HIS A 411 -6.05 -23.49 12.81
CA HIS A 411 -5.17 -22.34 12.94
C HIS A 411 -5.92 -21.05 12.66
N SER A 412 -5.40 -19.95 13.20
CA SER A 412 -5.89 -18.61 12.92
C SER A 412 -4.80 -17.70 12.40
N SER A 413 -5.13 -16.92 11.38
CA SER A 413 -4.25 -15.92 10.76
C SER A 413 -4.14 -14.66 11.63
N SER A 414 -3.05 -13.91 11.45
CA SER A 414 -2.80 -12.63 12.13
C SER A 414 -3.31 -11.41 11.37
N LYS A 415 -3.46 -11.50 10.04
CA LYS A 415 -3.84 -10.39 9.15
C LYS A 415 -5.31 -10.39 8.72
N GLY A 416 -6.10 -11.37 9.17
CA GLY A 416 -7.51 -11.48 8.86
C GLY A 416 -7.87 -12.94 8.62
N ASP A 417 -8.85 -13.44 9.35
CA ASP A 417 -9.23 -14.83 9.29
C ASP A 417 -10.75 -14.97 9.09
N TRP A 418 -11.17 -16.14 8.62
CA TRP A 418 -12.58 -16.47 8.48
C TRP A 418 -13.26 -16.48 9.85
N SER A 419 -14.48 -15.98 9.91
CA SER A 419 -15.27 -15.97 11.14
C SER A 419 -15.50 -17.39 11.67
N SER A 420 -15.89 -17.48 12.94
CA SER A 420 -16.29 -18.77 13.53
C SER A 420 -17.47 -19.39 12.78
N THR A 421 -18.45 -18.59 12.33
CA THR A 421 -19.62 -19.05 11.58
C THR A 421 -19.20 -19.72 10.27
N VAL A 422 -18.34 -19.05 9.49
CA VAL A 422 -17.83 -19.59 8.22
C VAL A 422 -17.08 -20.89 8.46
N LYS A 423 -16.21 -20.95 9.47
CA LYS A 423 -15.45 -22.17 9.82
C LYS A 423 -16.34 -23.32 10.28
N GLU A 424 -17.40 -23.03 11.05
CA GLU A 424 -18.38 -24.02 11.51
C GLU A 424 -19.12 -24.61 10.32
N ILE A 425 -19.68 -23.78 9.44
CA ILE A 425 -20.40 -24.24 8.24
C ILE A 425 -19.46 -25.00 7.30
N TYR A 426 -18.26 -24.49 7.07
CA TYR A 426 -17.25 -25.15 6.25
C TYR A 426 -16.90 -26.56 6.75
N SER A 427 -16.87 -26.75 8.07
CA SER A 427 -16.58 -28.04 8.70
C SER A 427 -17.68 -29.09 8.45
N LEU A 428 -18.90 -28.66 8.11
CA LEU A 428 -20.01 -29.55 7.80
C LEU A 428 -20.03 -29.99 6.33
N LEU A 429 -19.36 -29.25 5.45
CA LEU A 429 -19.27 -29.55 4.02
C LEU A 429 -18.24 -30.65 3.71
N LYS A 430 -18.52 -31.46 2.70
CA LYS A 430 -17.51 -32.33 2.06
C LYS A 430 -16.84 -31.62 0.88
N PRO A 431 -15.62 -32.02 0.48
CA PRO A 431 -15.00 -31.51 -0.73
C PRO A 431 -15.93 -31.63 -1.94
N GLY A 432 -16.14 -30.52 -2.64
CA GLY A 432 -17.07 -30.42 -3.77
C GLY A 432 -18.51 -29.99 -3.42
N GLU A 433 -18.84 -29.81 -2.14
CA GLU A 433 -20.15 -29.31 -1.70
C GLU A 433 -20.10 -27.80 -1.41
N TYR A 434 -21.23 -27.12 -1.60
CA TYR A 434 -21.46 -25.74 -1.16
C TYR A 434 -22.58 -25.67 -0.12
N SER A 435 -22.58 -24.62 0.71
CA SER A 435 -23.56 -24.41 1.77
C SER A 435 -24.89 -23.87 1.24
N ASP A 436 -25.93 -23.95 2.06
CA ASP A 436 -27.08 -23.04 1.92
C ASP A 436 -26.64 -21.58 2.17
N VAL A 437 -27.51 -20.61 1.82
CA VAL A 437 -27.31 -19.20 2.17
C VAL A 437 -27.33 -19.04 3.70
N PHE A 438 -26.32 -18.38 4.25
CA PHE A 438 -26.28 -18.03 5.67
C PHE A 438 -25.86 -16.58 5.88
N THR A 439 -26.07 -16.09 7.11
CA THR A 439 -25.67 -14.75 7.55
C THR A 439 -24.53 -14.89 8.54
N ASP A 440 -23.44 -14.16 8.33
CA ASP A 440 -22.31 -14.13 9.26
C ASP A 440 -22.53 -13.09 10.38
N THR A 441 -21.63 -13.07 11.35
CA THR A 441 -21.67 -12.22 12.56
C THR A 441 -21.63 -10.73 12.27
N ASP A 442 -21.08 -10.31 11.13
CA ASP A 442 -21.05 -8.92 10.67
C ASP A 442 -22.30 -8.54 9.85
N GLY A 443 -23.23 -9.48 9.64
CA GLY A 443 -24.46 -9.30 8.87
C GLY A 443 -24.31 -9.55 7.37
N SER A 444 -23.11 -9.86 6.88
CA SER A 444 -22.90 -10.26 5.49
C SER A 444 -23.54 -11.62 5.19
N LEU A 445 -23.92 -11.81 3.93
CA LEU A 445 -24.58 -13.02 3.45
C LEU A 445 -23.60 -13.84 2.63
N HIS A 446 -23.55 -15.14 2.88
CA HIS A 446 -22.58 -16.03 2.25
C HIS A 446 -23.20 -17.28 1.66
N ILE A 447 -22.56 -17.76 0.59
CA ILE A 447 -22.60 -19.14 0.12
C ILE A 447 -21.15 -19.58 -0.02
N ILE A 448 -20.73 -20.61 0.72
CA ILE A 448 -19.34 -21.07 0.68
C ILE A 448 -19.23 -22.44 0.03
N TYR A 449 -18.14 -22.66 -0.69
CA TYR A 449 -17.81 -23.94 -1.33
C TYR A 449 -16.53 -24.53 -0.75
N ARG A 450 -16.57 -25.83 -0.47
CA ARG A 450 -15.42 -26.56 0.04
C ARG A 450 -14.56 -27.12 -1.09
N GLY A 451 -13.39 -26.52 -1.25
CA GLY A 451 -12.36 -26.96 -2.19
C GLY A 451 -11.52 -28.13 -1.68
N ALA A 452 -10.37 -28.33 -2.31
CA ALA A 452 -9.42 -29.37 -1.95
C ALA A 452 -8.65 -29.03 -0.66
N ASP A 453 -8.18 -30.07 0.04
CA ASP A 453 -7.23 -29.91 1.14
C ASP A 453 -5.82 -29.62 0.58
N GLU A 454 -5.08 -28.75 1.27
CA GLU A 454 -3.68 -28.50 0.94
C GLU A 454 -2.82 -29.69 1.36
N THR A 455 -1.85 -30.07 0.54
CA THR A 455 -0.96 -31.20 0.85
C THR A 455 0.08 -30.76 1.87
N PRO A 456 0.06 -31.28 3.12
CA PRO A 456 1.00 -30.82 4.13
C PRO A 456 2.43 -31.31 3.86
N GLY A 457 3.40 -30.53 4.31
CA GLY A 457 4.82 -30.85 4.21
C GLY A 457 5.61 -29.87 3.36
N GLU A 458 6.80 -30.30 2.96
CA GLU A 458 7.75 -29.48 2.22
C GLU A 458 7.36 -29.40 0.74
N VAL A 459 7.32 -28.18 0.19
CA VAL A 459 7.16 -27.94 -1.24
C VAL A 459 8.52 -28.11 -1.89
N LYS A 460 8.63 -29.00 -2.88
CA LYS A 460 9.93 -29.32 -3.49
C LYS A 460 10.35 -28.20 -4.43
N LEU A 461 11.66 -27.92 -4.47
CA LEU A 461 12.22 -26.94 -5.42
C LEU A 461 11.76 -27.18 -6.86
N ALA A 462 11.69 -28.44 -7.31
CA ALA A 462 11.24 -28.78 -8.66
C ALA A 462 9.81 -28.30 -8.99
N ASP A 463 8.94 -28.12 -7.98
CA ASP A 463 7.56 -27.67 -8.15
C ASP A 463 7.46 -26.13 -8.21
N VAL A 464 8.51 -25.41 -7.77
CA VAL A 464 8.54 -23.94 -7.68
C VAL A 464 9.75 -23.31 -8.36
N ILE A 465 10.55 -24.09 -9.11
CA ILE A 465 11.86 -23.66 -9.62
C ILE A 465 11.76 -22.41 -10.50
N ASP A 466 10.74 -22.30 -11.35
CA ASP A 466 10.55 -21.13 -12.22
C ASP A 466 10.32 -19.87 -11.40
N LYS A 467 9.47 -19.96 -10.36
CA LYS A 467 9.15 -18.83 -9.45
C LYS A 467 10.37 -18.42 -8.64
N VAL A 468 11.09 -19.38 -8.07
CA VAL A 468 12.32 -19.12 -7.30
C VAL A 468 13.39 -18.51 -8.19
N THR A 469 13.57 -19.01 -9.41
CA THR A 469 14.54 -18.47 -10.38
C THR A 469 14.25 -17.00 -10.68
N THR A 470 12.99 -16.65 -10.91
CA THR A 470 12.59 -15.25 -11.13
C THR A 470 12.92 -14.36 -9.92
N ILE A 471 12.61 -14.80 -8.70
CA ILE A 471 12.88 -14.04 -7.47
C ILE A 471 14.39 -13.85 -7.26
N VAL A 472 15.17 -14.93 -7.40
CA VAL A 472 16.63 -14.89 -7.25
C VAL A 472 17.25 -14.00 -8.33
N LYS A 473 16.74 -14.06 -9.56
CA LYS A 473 17.21 -13.17 -10.64
C LYS A 473 16.90 -11.71 -10.35
N ALA A 474 15.67 -11.37 -9.95
CA ALA A 474 15.32 -10.00 -9.61
C ALA A 474 16.19 -9.43 -8.48
N THR A 475 16.45 -10.26 -7.46
CA THR A 475 17.34 -9.89 -6.34
C THR A 475 18.78 -9.70 -6.83
N SER A 476 19.31 -10.64 -7.60
CA SER A 476 20.67 -10.58 -8.14
C SER A 476 20.87 -9.42 -9.11
N ASP A 477 19.90 -9.13 -9.97
CA ASP A 477 19.95 -8.02 -10.91
C ASP A 477 19.97 -6.68 -10.18
N THR A 478 19.24 -6.57 -9.06
CA THR A 478 19.24 -5.37 -8.21
C THR A 478 20.58 -5.21 -7.49
N GLU A 479 21.10 -6.26 -6.87
CA GLU A 479 22.40 -6.20 -6.16
C GLU A 479 23.56 -5.89 -7.13
N ALA A 480 23.58 -6.53 -8.30
CA ALA A 480 24.60 -6.29 -9.32
C ALA A 480 24.49 -4.89 -9.93
N TRP A 481 23.27 -4.38 -10.12
CA TRP A 481 23.04 -3.01 -10.55
C TRP A 481 23.56 -1.99 -9.52
N ASP A 482 23.25 -2.20 -8.24
CA ASP A 482 23.70 -1.30 -7.18
C ASP A 482 25.23 -1.29 -7.05
N GLU A 483 25.89 -2.45 -7.11
CA GLU A 483 27.36 -2.53 -7.09
C GLU A 483 27.99 -1.85 -8.32
N LEU A 484 27.37 -2.00 -9.49
CA LEU A 484 27.83 -1.34 -10.71
C LEU A 484 27.64 0.17 -10.64
N LEU A 485 26.52 0.65 -10.10
CA LEU A 485 26.28 2.08 -9.87
C LEU A 485 27.31 2.67 -8.92
N ASP A 486 27.59 2.00 -7.80
CA ASP A 486 28.60 2.45 -6.84
C ASP A 486 29.98 2.52 -7.51
N THR A 487 30.33 1.53 -8.33
CA THR A 487 31.57 1.55 -9.14
C THR A 487 31.59 2.75 -10.10
N TRP A 488 30.50 3.02 -10.82
CA TRP A 488 30.43 4.17 -11.72
C TRP A 488 30.50 5.50 -10.99
N MET A 489 29.95 5.58 -9.78
CA MET A 489 30.05 6.78 -8.96
C MET A 489 31.47 7.04 -8.50
N ASP A 490 32.24 5.99 -8.15
CA ASP A 490 33.65 6.10 -7.75
C ASP A 490 34.58 6.43 -8.93
N ASP A 491 34.29 5.89 -10.12
CA ASP A 491 35.11 6.05 -11.33
C ASP A 491 34.78 7.30 -12.15
N ALA A 492 33.64 7.93 -11.91
CA ALA A 492 33.20 9.08 -12.68
C ALA A 492 33.90 10.38 -12.24
N ASP A 493 34.19 11.24 -13.22
CA ASP A 493 34.67 12.61 -12.99
C ASP A 493 33.52 13.55 -12.54
N ILE A 494 32.81 13.17 -11.46
CA ILE A 494 31.68 13.93 -10.94
C ILE A 494 32.18 15.18 -10.22
N VAL A 495 31.68 16.34 -10.64
CA VAL A 495 31.99 17.63 -10.01
C VAL A 495 30.81 18.06 -9.15
N TYR A 496 31.08 18.26 -7.85
CA TYR A 496 30.10 18.72 -6.86
C TYR A 496 30.35 20.17 -6.45
N ASP A 497 29.29 20.98 -6.41
CA ASP A 497 29.31 22.29 -5.78
C ASP A 497 28.89 22.18 -4.31
N LYS A 498 29.90 22.05 -3.44
CA LYS A 498 29.70 21.85 -1.99
C LYS A 498 29.01 23.04 -1.32
N ASP A 499 29.19 24.25 -1.84
CA ASP A 499 28.59 25.44 -1.25
C ASP A 499 27.08 25.48 -1.54
N LEU A 500 26.69 25.14 -2.77
CA LEU A 500 25.28 24.97 -3.15
C LEU A 500 24.62 23.80 -2.42
N ILE A 501 25.30 22.66 -2.30
CA ILE A 501 24.77 21.51 -1.56
C ILE A 501 24.51 21.88 -0.10
N ALA A 502 25.48 22.53 0.54
CA ALA A 502 25.37 22.93 1.93
C ALA A 502 24.34 24.05 2.15
N SER A 503 23.85 24.76 1.13
CA SER A 503 22.87 25.84 1.32
C SER A 503 21.44 25.32 1.44
N VAL A 504 21.10 24.20 0.81
CA VAL A 504 19.76 23.60 0.85
C VAL A 504 19.39 23.21 2.28
N GLY A 505 18.16 23.50 2.71
CA GLY A 505 17.67 23.07 4.02
C GLY A 505 18.23 23.79 5.25
N LYS A 506 19.20 24.71 5.11
CA LYS A 506 19.81 25.43 6.27
C LYS A 506 18.79 26.17 7.14
N ASP A 507 17.68 26.58 6.54
CA ASP A 507 16.63 27.33 7.21
C ASP A 507 15.74 26.52 8.14
N TYR A 508 15.85 25.19 8.09
CA TYR A 508 15.06 24.26 8.90
C TYR A 508 15.70 23.94 10.25
N VAL A 509 17.03 24.07 10.38
CA VAL A 509 17.72 23.82 11.65
C VAL A 509 17.36 24.93 12.65
N LYS A 510 16.74 24.55 13.76
CA LYS A 510 16.46 25.47 14.87
C LYS A 510 17.75 25.70 15.67
N GLU A 511 18.08 26.97 15.94
CA GLU A 511 19.21 27.36 16.81
C GLU A 511 19.10 26.79 18.23
#